data_AF-A0A524DLA4-F1
#
_entry.id   AF-A0A524DLA4-F1
#
_cell.length_a   1.000
_cell.length_b   1.000
_cell.length_c   1.000
_cell.angle_alpha   90.00
_cell.angle_beta   90.00
_cell.angle_gamma   90.00
#
_symmetry.space_group_name_H-M   'P 1'
#
loop_
_entity.id
_entity.type
_entity.pdbx_description
1 polymer ?
#
loop_
_entity_poly.entity_id
_entity_poly.type
_entity_poly.pdbx_seq_one_letter_code
_entity_poly.pdbx_strand_id
1 'polypeptide(L)'
;MPDFSEQQSLESKIIKILRITNEPLSAHALSDIYNFSYTKVKKILKGLASDGVVYALEASRGTFYFIPDKYFKRDKDMLESERKLPFIWYEDLSSKELETRKEKILSTISKIKKDYQKKDLGASEYFQLIQEKNEELMIINQIIEDRISKKTKKCYYCHEIIDAENSVCSHCKKEMPVCSVCKRRIYDGAEVLACPNCGAMAHGNHLKEWLKSIGSCPKCKQPLLEKDLIIR
;
A
#
# COMPACT_ATOMS: atom_id res chain seq x y z
N MET A 1 -22.16 32.17 11.15
CA MET A 1 -21.86 30.76 10.80
C MET A 1 -20.35 30.62 10.79
N PRO A 2 -19.73 29.69 11.54
CA PRO A 2 -18.28 29.54 11.50
C PRO A 2 -17.86 28.88 10.19
N ASP A 3 -16.86 29.47 9.54
CA ASP A 3 -16.16 28.94 8.36
C ASP A 3 -15.26 27.77 8.81
N PHE A 4 -15.72 26.54 8.59
CA PHE A 4 -15.02 25.30 8.94
C PHE A 4 -14.08 24.82 7.82
N SER A 5 -13.32 25.72 7.19
CA SER A 5 -12.17 25.32 6.38
C SER A 5 -10.93 25.14 7.27
N GLU A 6 -10.96 24.14 8.17
CA GLU A 6 -9.76 23.72 8.92
C GLU A 6 -8.69 23.28 7.91
N GLN A 7 -7.76 24.19 7.60
CA GLN A 7 -6.59 23.88 6.80
C GLN A 7 -5.80 22.79 7.53
N GLN A 8 -5.84 21.56 7.00
CA GLN A 8 -5.06 20.46 7.55
C GLN A 8 -3.59 20.85 7.66
N SER A 9 -3.02 20.63 8.86
CA SER A 9 -1.61 20.87 9.12
C SER A 9 -0.73 20.10 8.13
N LEU A 10 0.45 20.64 7.82
CA LEU A 10 1.41 19.97 6.94
C LEU A 10 1.80 18.58 7.47
N GLU A 11 1.85 18.42 8.79
CA GLU A 11 2.09 17.15 9.46
C GLU A 11 1.01 16.11 9.15
N SER A 12 -0.26 16.48 9.26
CA SER A 12 -1.38 15.59 8.91
C SER A 12 -1.32 15.16 7.45
N LYS A 13 -0.94 16.08 6.54
CA LYS A 13 -0.75 15.77 5.11
C LYS A 13 0.38 14.76 4.89
N ILE A 14 1.52 14.93 5.55
CA ILE A 14 2.66 14.02 5.47
C ILE A 14 2.29 12.62 5.98
N ILE A 15 1.61 12.52 7.14
CA ILE A 15 1.17 11.23 7.69
C ILE A 15 0.23 10.52 6.70
N LYS A 16 -0.74 11.23 6.11
CA LYS A 16 -1.65 10.65 5.12
C LYS A 16 -0.91 10.14 3.90
N ILE A 17 0.05 10.91 3.38
CA ILE A 17 0.89 10.48 2.25
C ILE A 17 1.63 9.19 2.60
N LEU A 18 2.33 9.15 3.74
CA LEU A 18 3.08 7.98 4.17
C LEU A 18 2.19 6.75 4.41
N ARG A 19 0.92 6.96 4.83
CA ARG A 19 -0.06 5.87 4.97
C ARG A 19 -0.53 5.31 3.64
N ILE A 20 -0.63 6.11 2.59
CA ILE A 20 -1.13 5.63 1.28
C ILE A 20 0.00 5.11 0.39
N THR A 21 1.25 5.52 0.62
CA THR A 21 2.42 5.07 -0.13
C THR A 21 2.87 3.69 0.33
N ASN A 22 3.26 2.82 -0.61
CA ASN A 22 3.80 1.49 -0.30
C ASN A 22 5.34 1.47 -0.24
N GLU A 23 5.98 2.60 -0.53
CA GLU A 23 7.43 2.73 -0.62
C GLU A 23 7.92 3.74 0.42
N PRO A 24 9.07 3.51 1.05
CA PRO A 24 9.71 4.52 1.90
C PRO A 24 10.02 5.80 1.11
N LEU A 25 9.64 6.95 1.65
CA LEU A 25 9.85 8.24 1.00
C LEU A 25 10.91 9.07 1.73
N SER A 26 11.80 9.70 0.96
CA SER A 26 12.72 10.69 1.51
C SER A 26 12.04 12.05 1.67
N ALA A 27 12.62 12.92 2.52
CA ALA A 27 12.15 14.30 2.64
C ALA A 27 12.22 15.07 1.31
N HIS A 28 13.21 14.77 0.45
CA HIS A 28 13.31 15.34 -0.90
C HIS A 28 12.15 14.87 -1.77
N ALA A 29 11.88 13.56 -1.82
CA ALA A 29 10.78 13.03 -2.62
C ALA A 29 9.43 13.63 -2.21
N LEU A 30 9.17 13.74 -0.90
CA LEU A 30 7.96 14.39 -0.39
C LEU A 30 7.89 15.88 -0.74
N SER A 31 9.02 16.59 -0.68
CA SER A 31 9.12 18.00 -1.07
C SER A 31 8.79 18.20 -2.54
N ASP A 32 9.40 17.41 -3.42
CA ASP A 32 9.32 17.57 -4.87
C ASP A 32 7.96 17.14 -5.42
N ILE A 33 7.46 15.96 -5.00
CA ILE A 33 6.20 15.40 -5.51
C ILE A 33 5.00 16.26 -5.10
N TYR A 34 5.01 16.78 -3.88
CA TYR A 34 3.86 17.47 -3.29
C TYR A 34 4.04 18.99 -3.17
N ASN A 35 5.12 19.53 -3.72
CA ASN A 35 5.47 20.96 -3.68
C ASN A 35 5.46 21.53 -2.24
N PHE A 36 6.04 20.77 -1.30
CA PHE A 36 6.22 21.21 0.08
C PHE A 36 7.59 21.88 0.26
N SER A 37 7.75 22.60 1.37
CA SER A 37 9.07 23.11 1.75
C SER A 37 9.91 21.98 2.35
N TYR A 38 11.03 21.64 1.70
CA TYR A 38 11.97 20.60 2.15
C TYR A 38 12.35 20.74 3.63
N THR A 39 12.71 21.95 4.09
CA THR A 39 13.13 22.20 5.47
C THR A 39 12.01 21.92 6.47
N LYS A 40 10.78 22.29 6.15
CA LYS A 40 9.59 21.99 6.98
C LYS A 40 9.30 20.49 7.00
N VAL A 41 9.32 19.82 5.84
CA VAL A 41 9.10 18.37 5.71
C VAL A 41 10.12 17.59 6.52
N LYS A 42 11.42 17.91 6.37
CA LYS A 42 12.50 17.25 7.10
C LYS A 42 12.36 17.42 8.61
N LYS A 43 12.00 18.61 9.08
CA LYS A 43 11.77 18.88 10.51
C LYS A 43 10.61 18.04 11.05
N ILE A 44 9.49 18.01 10.33
CA ILE A 44 8.31 17.24 10.71
C ILE A 44 8.63 15.74 10.75
N LEU A 45 9.26 15.18 9.71
CA LEU A 45 9.60 13.76 9.65
C LEU A 45 10.53 13.33 10.78
N LYS A 46 11.49 14.18 11.16
CA LYS A 46 12.34 13.91 12.33
C LYS A 46 11.55 13.89 13.64
N GLY A 47 10.61 14.83 13.82
CA GLY A 47 9.72 14.84 14.99
C GLY A 47 8.82 13.60 15.03
N LEU A 48 8.16 13.28 13.92
CA LEU A 48 7.34 12.07 13.82
C LEU A 48 8.12 10.79 14.09
N ALA A 49 9.40 10.74 13.69
CA ALA A 49 10.27 9.60 13.95
C ALA A 49 10.69 9.51 15.43
N SER A 50 11.01 10.64 16.08
CA SER A 50 11.29 10.65 17.52
C SER A 50 10.08 10.27 18.35
N ASP A 51 8.88 10.60 17.87
CA ASP A 51 7.61 10.31 18.54
C ASP A 51 7.11 8.88 18.24
N GLY A 52 7.83 8.10 17.43
CA GLY A 52 7.45 6.73 17.06
C GLY A 52 6.26 6.61 16.10
N VAL A 53 5.84 7.71 15.46
CA VAL A 53 4.72 7.75 14.51
C VAL A 53 5.14 7.21 13.13
N VAL A 54 6.39 7.45 12.74
CA VAL A 54 6.98 6.96 11.48
C VAL A 54 8.34 6.32 11.75
N TYR A 55 8.77 5.41 10.87
CA TYR A 55 10.07 4.77 10.97
C TYR A 55 11.06 5.46 10.03
N ALA A 56 12.31 5.59 10.47
CA ALA A 56 13.40 6.15 9.69
C ALA A 56 14.40 5.06 9.31
N LEU A 57 14.65 4.89 8.01
CA LEU A 57 15.67 4.01 7.46
C LEU A 57 16.83 4.84 6.94
N GLU A 58 18.01 4.67 7.54
CA GLU A 58 19.23 5.34 7.11
C GLU A 58 19.92 4.55 5.99
N ALA A 59 20.20 5.21 4.87
CA ALA A 59 20.93 4.66 3.74
C ALA A 59 22.03 5.64 3.29
N SER A 60 22.97 5.16 2.47
CA SER A 60 24.07 5.98 1.92
C SER A 60 23.60 7.20 1.13
N ARG A 61 22.37 7.18 0.61
CA ARG A 61 21.74 8.26 -0.17
C ARG A 61 20.81 9.16 0.65
N GLY A 62 20.66 8.91 1.95
CA GLY A 62 19.84 9.71 2.86
C GLY A 62 18.87 8.89 3.70
N THR A 63 17.97 9.58 4.39
CA THR A 63 16.98 8.98 5.29
C THR A 63 15.62 8.84 4.57
N PHE A 64 15.04 7.65 4.69
CA PHE A 64 13.72 7.32 4.16
C PHE A 64 12.74 7.07 5.29
N TYR A 65 11.49 7.47 5.10
CA TYR A 65 10.45 7.41 6.10
C TYR A 65 9.27 6.58 5.62
N PHE A 66 8.70 5.76 6.50
CA PHE A 66 7.52 4.93 6.21
C PHE A 66 6.69 4.67 7.47
N ILE A 67 5.42 4.29 7.27
CA ILE A 67 4.53 3.81 8.32
C ILE A 67 4.28 2.31 8.08
N PRO A 68 4.60 1.41 9.04
CA PRO A 68 4.47 -0.04 8.84
C PRO A 68 3.03 -0.56 8.70
N ASP A 69 2.04 0.32 8.92
CA ASP A 69 0.62 -0.03 9.12
C ASP A 69 -0.04 -0.82 7.99
N LYS A 70 0.53 -0.92 6.80
CA LYS A 70 -0.08 -1.77 5.76
C LYS A 70 0.09 -3.27 5.99
N TYR A 71 1.07 -3.70 6.80
CA TYR A 71 1.33 -5.13 7.03
C TYR A 71 1.55 -5.50 8.50
N PHE A 72 1.70 -4.52 9.40
CA PHE A 72 2.01 -4.76 10.81
C PHE A 72 0.89 -4.26 11.74
N LYS A 73 -0.28 -4.90 11.67
CA LYS A 73 -1.12 -4.98 12.87
C LYS A 73 -0.60 -6.15 13.70
N ARG A 74 0.32 -5.91 14.65
CA ARG A 74 0.35 -6.56 15.98
C ARG A 74 1.56 -6.16 16.85
N ASP A 75 1.19 -5.92 18.11
CA ASP A 75 1.94 -5.89 19.37
C ASP A 75 3.22 -5.04 19.50
N LYS A 76 3.06 -3.97 20.30
CA LYS A 76 4.14 -3.22 20.95
C LYS A 76 5.09 -4.15 21.72
N ASP A 77 4.57 -5.22 22.32
CA ASP A 77 5.33 -6.23 23.05
C ASP A 77 6.28 -7.04 22.15
N MET A 78 5.99 -7.13 20.84
CA MET A 78 6.86 -7.80 19.87
C MET A 78 8.12 -6.97 19.56
N LEU A 79 8.01 -5.64 19.63
CA LEU A 79 9.10 -4.69 19.35
C LEU A 79 10.09 -4.55 20.53
N GLU A 80 9.65 -4.86 21.75
CA GLU A 80 10.49 -4.83 22.95
C GLU A 80 11.25 -6.15 23.19
N SER A 81 10.94 -7.20 22.41
CA SER A 81 11.62 -8.50 22.56
C SER A 81 12.98 -8.53 21.84
N GLU A 82 14.05 -8.95 22.52
CA GLU A 82 15.39 -9.17 21.95
C GLU A 82 15.44 -10.31 20.90
N ARG A 83 14.30 -10.90 20.54
CA ARG A 83 14.22 -11.95 19.53
C ARG A 83 14.54 -11.36 18.16
N LYS A 84 15.77 -11.59 17.69
CA LYS A 84 16.14 -11.45 16.28
C LYS A 84 15.35 -12.49 15.48
N LEU A 85 14.17 -12.11 14.99
CA LEU A 85 13.51 -12.89 13.96
C LEU A 85 14.45 -12.92 12.74
N PRO A 86 14.67 -14.09 12.12
CA PRO A 86 15.33 -14.14 10.82
C PRO A 86 14.48 -13.32 9.85
N PHE A 87 14.98 -12.14 9.51
CA PHE A 87 14.30 -11.19 8.65
C PHE A 87 14.37 -11.72 7.22
N ILE A 88 13.33 -12.45 6.80
CA ILE A 88 13.15 -12.87 5.41
C ILE A 88 12.15 -11.91 4.79
N TRP A 89 12.60 -11.13 3.81
CA TRP A 89 11.72 -10.34 2.95
C TRP A 89 10.94 -11.31 2.05
N TYR A 90 9.69 -11.63 2.40
CA TYR A 90 8.86 -12.54 1.61
C TYR A 90 8.57 -12.00 0.21
N GLU A 91 8.65 -10.68 0.03
CA GLU A 91 8.50 -9.97 -1.23
C GLU A 91 9.58 -10.34 -2.25
N ASP A 92 10.77 -10.74 -1.78
CA ASP A 92 11.92 -11.09 -2.64
C ASP A 92 11.88 -12.56 -3.11
N LEU A 93 11.09 -13.41 -2.45
CA LEU A 93 10.95 -14.81 -2.81
C LEU A 93 10.19 -14.96 -4.13
N SER A 94 10.62 -15.85 -5.02
CA SER A 94 9.86 -16.21 -6.22
C SER A 94 8.49 -16.81 -5.88
N SER A 95 7.54 -16.82 -6.83
CA SER A 95 6.23 -17.47 -6.62
C SER A 95 6.38 -18.94 -6.21
N LYS A 96 7.35 -19.65 -6.77
CA LYS A 96 7.61 -21.06 -6.43
C LYS A 96 8.10 -21.21 -4.99
N GLU A 97 9.01 -20.34 -4.55
CA GLU A 97 9.52 -20.35 -3.18
C GLU A 97 8.43 -20.03 -2.16
N LEU A 98 7.54 -19.08 -2.47
CA LEU A 98 6.38 -18.77 -1.62
C LEU A 98 5.44 -19.97 -1.47
N GLU A 99 5.10 -20.66 -2.55
CA GLU A 99 4.24 -21.85 -2.49
C GLU A 99 4.92 -22.99 -1.70
N THR A 100 6.19 -23.28 -1.96
CA THR A 100 6.95 -24.28 -1.17
C THR A 100 6.99 -23.91 0.31
N ARG A 101 7.14 -22.61 0.64
CA ARG A 101 7.14 -22.15 2.03
C ARG A 101 5.76 -22.30 2.67
N LYS A 102 4.69 -21.96 1.95
CA LYS A 102 3.30 -22.15 2.37
C LYS A 102 3.01 -23.61 2.72
N GLU A 103 3.39 -24.55 1.86
CA GLU A 103 3.24 -25.99 2.11
C GLU A 103 3.97 -26.43 3.38
N LYS A 104 5.20 -25.94 3.58
CA LYS A 104 5.99 -26.24 4.80
C LYS A 104 5.32 -25.71 6.06
N ILE A 105 4.75 -24.51 6.02
CA ILE A 105 4.02 -23.92 7.16
C ILE A 105 2.76 -24.75 7.47
N LEU A 106 1.99 -25.12 6.45
CA LEU A 106 0.80 -25.96 6.62
C LEU A 106 1.12 -27.33 7.21
N SER A 107 2.21 -27.96 6.75
CA SER A 107 2.75 -29.20 7.33
C SER A 107 3.12 -29.02 8.82
N THR A 108 3.78 -27.90 9.15
CA THR A 108 4.16 -27.57 10.53
C THR A 108 2.93 -27.36 11.43
N ILE A 109 1.92 -26.62 10.96
CA ILE A 109 0.65 -26.43 11.67
C ILE A 109 -0.03 -27.78 11.93
N SER A 110 -0.05 -28.67 10.94
CA SER A 110 -0.61 -30.02 11.08
C SER A 110 0.12 -30.82 12.15
N LYS A 111 1.45 -30.73 12.21
CA LYS A 111 2.26 -31.36 13.25
C LYS A 111 1.94 -30.78 14.65
N ILE A 112 1.95 -29.46 14.81
CA ILE A 112 1.64 -28.79 16.09
C ILE A 112 0.27 -29.23 16.62
N LYS A 113 -0.74 -29.32 15.74
CA LYS A 113 -2.09 -29.80 16.11
C LYS A 113 -2.07 -31.25 16.60
N LYS A 114 -1.30 -32.14 15.96
CA LYS A 114 -1.16 -33.54 16.37
C LYS A 114 -0.45 -33.66 17.72
N ASP A 115 0.62 -32.91 17.92
CA ASP A 115 1.41 -32.93 19.16
C ASP A 115 0.55 -32.42 20.35
N TYR A 116 -0.28 -31.39 20.13
CA TYR A 116 -1.27 -30.95 21.12
C TYR A 116 -2.33 -32.01 21.43
N GLN A 117 -2.88 -32.69 20.41
CA GLN A 117 -3.86 -33.77 20.62
C GLN A 117 -3.29 -34.95 21.42
N LYS A 118 -2.00 -35.24 21.25
CA LYS A 118 -1.27 -36.25 22.01
C LYS A 118 -0.90 -35.81 23.43
N LYS A 119 -1.16 -34.54 23.78
CA LYS A 119 -0.73 -33.87 25.02
C LYS A 119 0.79 -33.76 25.17
N ASP A 120 1.52 -33.78 24.05
CA ASP A 120 2.96 -33.53 24.01
C ASP A 120 3.29 -32.02 24.11
N LEU A 121 2.28 -31.16 23.94
CA LEU A 121 2.38 -29.70 24.04
C LEU A 121 1.38 -29.15 25.06
N GLY A 122 1.82 -28.18 25.86
CA GLY A 122 0.93 -27.41 26.73
C GLY A 122 0.03 -26.47 25.93
N ALA A 123 -1.13 -26.09 26.48
CA ALA A 123 -2.08 -25.21 25.80
C ALA A 123 -1.45 -23.84 25.44
N SER A 124 -0.72 -23.23 26.37
CA SER A 124 -0.07 -21.94 26.10
C SER A 124 0.97 -22.01 24.98
N GLU A 125 1.78 -23.07 24.96
CA GLU A 125 2.79 -23.30 23.92
C GLU A 125 2.13 -23.57 22.56
N TYR A 126 1.07 -24.37 22.55
CA TYR A 126 0.26 -24.60 21.35
C TYR A 126 -0.28 -23.30 20.75
N PHE A 127 -0.90 -22.44 21.58
CA PHE A 127 -1.47 -21.18 21.11
C PHE A 127 -0.40 -20.28 20.51
N GLN A 128 0.75 -20.14 21.17
CA GLN A 128 1.85 -19.34 20.67
C GLN A 128 2.35 -19.85 19.31
N LEU A 129 2.68 -21.14 19.20
CA LEU A 129 3.22 -21.71 17.96
C LEU A 129 2.23 -21.65 16.79
N ILE A 130 0.94 -21.87 17.06
CA ILE A 130 -0.11 -21.75 16.05
C ILE A 130 -0.29 -20.30 15.60
N GLN A 131 -0.28 -19.35 16.53
CA GLN A 131 -0.41 -17.93 16.20
C GLN A 131 0.75 -17.49 15.29
N GLU A 132 1.99 -17.77 15.68
CA GLU A 132 3.18 -17.42 14.91
C GLU A 132 3.12 -18.01 13.47
N LYS A 133 2.70 -19.26 13.33
CA LYS A 133 2.60 -19.91 12.02
C LYS A 133 1.43 -19.40 11.17
N ASN A 134 0.31 -19.04 11.77
CA ASN A 134 -0.82 -18.47 11.07
C ASN A 134 -0.52 -17.04 10.56
N GLU A 135 0.21 -16.24 11.34
CA GLU A 135 0.67 -14.92 10.92
C GLU A 135 1.61 -15.02 9.71
N GLU A 136 2.59 -15.92 9.75
CA GLU A 136 3.49 -16.21 8.62
C GLU A 136 2.68 -16.63 7.37
N LEU A 137 1.70 -17.52 7.54
CA LEU A 137 0.83 -18.00 6.46
C LEU A 137 -0.03 -16.87 5.86
N MET A 138 -0.55 -15.98 6.70
CA MET A 138 -1.36 -14.84 6.27
C MET A 138 -0.57 -13.89 5.38
N ILE A 139 0.68 -13.57 5.76
CA ILE A 139 1.58 -12.72 4.97
C ILE A 139 1.85 -13.35 3.60
N ILE A 140 2.21 -14.64 3.56
CA ILE A 140 2.49 -15.34 2.30
C ILE A 140 1.27 -15.39 1.40
N ASN A 141 0.09 -15.70 1.94
CA ASN A 141 -1.15 -15.70 1.16
C ASN A 141 -1.46 -14.32 0.58
N GLN A 142 -1.30 -13.25 1.36
CA GLN A 142 -1.50 -11.89 0.88
C GLN A 142 -0.54 -11.56 -0.29
N ILE A 143 0.74 -11.91 -0.18
CA ILE A 143 1.73 -11.67 -1.25
C ILE A 143 1.37 -12.47 -2.51
N ILE A 144 0.96 -13.72 -2.36
CA ILE A 144 0.52 -14.56 -3.48
C ILE A 144 -0.71 -13.95 -4.16
N GLU A 145 -1.72 -13.55 -3.39
CA GLU A 145 -2.94 -12.91 -3.89
C GLU A 145 -2.63 -11.59 -4.59
N ASP A 146 -1.77 -10.75 -4.01
CA ASP A 146 -1.30 -9.50 -4.62
C ASP A 146 -0.59 -9.76 -5.95
N ARG A 147 0.21 -10.83 -6.04
CA ARG A 147 0.89 -11.23 -7.28
C ARG A 147 -0.08 -11.76 -8.32
N ILE A 148 -1.07 -12.56 -7.92
CA ILE A 148 -2.12 -13.05 -8.82
C ILE A 148 -2.94 -11.86 -9.35
N SER A 149 -3.37 -10.97 -8.47
CA SER A 149 -4.09 -9.73 -8.81
C SER A 149 -3.27 -8.79 -9.70
N LYS A 150 -1.94 -8.77 -9.53
CA LYS A 150 -1.02 -8.07 -10.45
C LYS A 150 -0.89 -8.77 -11.80
N LYS A 151 -0.97 -10.10 -11.87
CA LYS A 151 -0.85 -10.88 -13.11
C LYS A 151 -2.13 -10.91 -13.95
N THR A 152 -3.31 -10.91 -13.32
CA THR A 152 -4.59 -10.93 -14.04
C THR A 152 -5.10 -9.52 -14.25
N LYS A 153 -4.33 -8.69 -14.96
CA LYS A 153 -4.83 -7.38 -15.38
C LYS A 153 -5.71 -7.56 -16.59
N LYS A 154 -6.93 -7.02 -16.52
CA LYS A 154 -7.88 -7.02 -17.62
C LYS A 154 -7.91 -5.65 -18.28
N CYS A 155 -8.00 -5.62 -19.60
CA CYS A 155 -8.10 -4.40 -20.38
C CYS A 155 -9.36 -3.63 -19.99
N TYR A 156 -9.22 -2.35 -19.69
CA TYR A 156 -10.35 -1.48 -19.33
C TYR A 156 -11.44 -1.41 -20.42
N TYR A 157 -11.07 -1.59 -21.70
CA TYR A 157 -12.00 -1.43 -22.82
C TYR A 157 -12.62 -2.73 -23.34
N CYS A 158 -11.91 -3.85 -23.26
CA CYS A 158 -12.37 -5.11 -23.84
C CYS A 158 -12.34 -6.28 -22.87
N HIS A 159 -11.98 -6.04 -21.61
CA HIS A 159 -11.99 -7.01 -20.50
C HIS A 159 -11.10 -8.24 -20.66
N GLU A 160 -10.36 -8.34 -21.78
CA GLU A 160 -9.36 -9.38 -22.02
C GLU A 160 -8.16 -9.27 -21.09
N ILE A 161 -7.58 -10.43 -20.75
CA ILE A 161 -6.38 -10.49 -19.92
C ILE A 161 -5.20 -9.92 -20.73
N ILE A 162 -4.51 -8.96 -20.14
CA ILE A 162 -3.36 -8.29 -20.73
C ILE A 162 -2.16 -8.36 -19.80
N ASP A 163 -0.98 -8.31 -20.40
CA ASP A 163 0.25 -8.05 -19.66
C ASP A 163 0.22 -6.63 -19.08
N ALA A 164 0.49 -6.51 -17.77
CA ALA A 164 0.48 -5.25 -17.06
C ALA A 164 1.54 -4.26 -17.59
N GLU A 165 2.58 -4.73 -18.28
CA GLU A 165 3.67 -3.91 -18.80
C GLU A 165 3.32 -3.18 -20.11
N ASN A 166 2.37 -3.69 -20.91
CA ASN A 166 2.03 -3.14 -22.23
C ASN A 166 1.03 -1.97 -22.19
N SER A 167 1.45 -0.78 -22.67
CA SER A 167 0.60 0.44 -22.66
C SER A 167 -0.57 0.35 -23.63
N VAL A 168 -0.52 -0.56 -24.58
CA VAL A 168 -1.56 -0.79 -25.59
C VAL A 168 -2.07 -2.22 -25.44
N CYS A 169 -3.39 -2.38 -25.39
CA CYS A 169 -4.01 -3.71 -25.32
C CYS A 169 -3.72 -4.50 -26.60
N SER A 170 -3.20 -5.72 -26.46
CA SER A 170 -2.91 -6.62 -27.58
C SER A 170 -4.16 -7.04 -28.36
N HIS A 171 -5.31 -7.09 -27.70
CA HIS A 171 -6.59 -7.50 -28.29
C HIS A 171 -7.33 -6.36 -28.99
N CYS A 172 -7.67 -5.28 -28.27
CA CYS A 172 -8.47 -4.18 -28.84
C CYS A 172 -7.65 -3.01 -29.39
N LYS A 173 -6.32 -3.06 -29.28
CA LYS A 173 -5.37 -2.03 -29.76
C LYS A 173 -5.56 -0.62 -29.18
N LYS A 174 -6.37 -0.47 -28.13
CA LYS A 174 -6.54 0.80 -27.41
C LYS A 174 -5.43 0.99 -26.37
N GLU A 175 -4.98 2.23 -26.21
CA GLU A 175 -4.04 2.63 -25.17
C GLU A 175 -4.71 2.60 -23.80
N MET A 176 -4.10 1.93 -22.83
CA MET A 176 -4.63 1.74 -21.49
C MET A 176 -4.76 3.09 -20.76
N PRO A 177 -5.92 3.39 -20.17
CA PRO A 177 -6.11 4.64 -19.46
C PRO A 177 -5.17 4.73 -18.25
N VAL A 178 -4.63 5.92 -18.02
CA VAL A 178 -3.72 6.20 -16.90
C VAL A 178 -4.42 7.14 -15.92
N CYS A 179 -4.34 6.79 -14.63
CA CYS A 179 -4.88 7.63 -13.57
C CYS A 179 -4.15 8.97 -13.50
N SER A 180 -4.90 10.06 -13.65
CA SER A 180 -4.36 11.42 -13.64
C SER A 180 -3.70 11.83 -12.33
N VAL A 181 -3.99 11.12 -11.22
CA VAL A 181 -3.42 11.34 -9.88
C VAL A 181 -2.17 10.46 -9.66
N CYS A 182 -2.32 9.13 -9.57
CA CYS A 182 -1.21 8.24 -9.22
C CYS A 182 -0.30 7.82 -10.40
N LYS A 183 -0.64 8.24 -11.62
CA LYS A 183 0.07 7.91 -12.88
C LYS A 183 0.19 6.41 -13.18
N ARG A 184 -0.55 5.55 -12.47
CA ARG A 184 -0.67 4.12 -12.76
C ARG A 184 -1.81 3.86 -13.73
N ARG A 185 -1.71 2.77 -14.49
CA ARG A 185 -2.77 2.31 -15.39
C ARG A 185 -4.03 1.92 -14.62
N ILE A 186 -5.16 2.18 -15.23
CA ILE A 186 -6.49 1.79 -14.78
C ILE A 186 -6.86 0.53 -15.55
N TYR A 187 -7.24 -0.51 -14.81
CA TYR A 187 -7.65 -1.79 -15.37
C TYR A 187 -9.15 -1.99 -15.13
N ASP A 188 -9.70 -2.98 -15.82
CA ASP A 188 -11.10 -3.38 -15.62
C ASP A 188 -11.42 -3.71 -14.16
N GLY A 189 -12.66 -3.44 -13.74
CA GLY A 189 -13.14 -3.63 -12.37
C GLY A 189 -12.75 -2.53 -11.37
N ALA A 190 -11.93 -1.56 -11.76
CA ALA A 190 -11.66 -0.38 -10.93
C ALA A 190 -12.84 0.61 -10.98
N GLU A 191 -13.16 1.28 -9.86
CA GLU A 191 -14.02 2.46 -9.89
C GLU A 191 -13.27 3.58 -10.62
N VAL A 192 -13.83 4.07 -11.73
CA VAL A 192 -13.23 5.13 -12.55
C VAL A 192 -14.11 6.36 -12.55
N LEU A 193 -13.50 7.49 -12.22
CA LEU A 193 -14.12 8.81 -12.29
C LEU A 193 -13.37 9.66 -13.31
N ALA A 194 -14.10 10.50 -14.03
CA ALA A 194 -13.56 11.40 -15.03
C ALA A 194 -13.95 12.86 -14.76
N CYS A 195 -13.02 13.76 -15.06
CA CYS A 195 -13.28 15.18 -15.07
C CYS A 195 -14.23 15.55 -16.24
N PRO A 196 -15.36 16.25 -16.00
CA PRO A 196 -16.28 16.64 -17.07
C PRO A 196 -15.65 17.64 -18.06
N ASN A 197 -14.70 18.46 -17.59
CA ASN A 197 -14.11 19.52 -18.40
C ASN A 197 -13.06 19.02 -19.40
N CYS A 198 -12.28 17.99 -19.04
CA CYS A 198 -11.15 17.53 -19.87
C CYS A 198 -11.11 16.02 -20.11
N GLY A 199 -12.09 15.27 -19.59
CA GLY A 199 -12.16 13.82 -19.73
C GLY A 199 -11.06 13.04 -19.01
N ALA A 200 -10.21 13.69 -18.19
CA ALA A 200 -9.13 13.01 -17.49
C ALA A 200 -9.68 11.96 -16.53
N MET A 201 -9.29 10.70 -16.73
CA MET A 201 -9.68 9.57 -15.90
C MET A 201 -8.77 9.42 -14.68
N ALA A 202 -9.31 8.90 -13.59
CA ALA A 202 -8.57 8.48 -12.40
C ALA A 202 -9.32 7.39 -11.65
N HIS A 203 -8.58 6.60 -10.87
CA HIS A 203 -9.18 5.75 -9.84
C HIS A 203 -10.05 6.60 -8.92
N GLY A 204 -11.26 6.13 -8.62
CA GLY A 204 -12.28 6.90 -7.91
C GLY A 204 -11.79 7.41 -6.56
N ASN A 205 -11.15 6.55 -5.76
CA ASN A 205 -10.55 6.92 -4.48
C ASN A 205 -9.51 8.04 -4.61
N HIS A 206 -8.56 7.90 -5.53
CA HIS A 206 -7.49 8.88 -5.71
C HIS A 206 -8.03 10.23 -6.18
N LEU A 207 -9.03 10.25 -7.07
CA LEU A 207 -9.63 11.51 -7.53
C LEU A 207 -10.42 12.19 -6.41
N LYS A 208 -11.23 11.43 -5.66
CA LYS A 208 -12.00 11.95 -4.52
C LYS A 208 -11.09 12.53 -3.45
N GLU A 209 -10.04 11.81 -3.05
CA GLU A 209 -9.05 12.29 -2.06
C GLU A 209 -8.30 13.53 -2.54
N TRP A 210 -7.94 13.57 -3.83
CA TRP A 210 -7.32 14.72 -4.46
C TRP A 210 -8.24 15.95 -4.40
N LEU A 211 -9.51 15.82 -4.76
CA LEU A 211 -10.47 16.92 -4.76
C LEU A 211 -10.76 17.43 -3.34
N LYS A 212 -10.85 16.55 -2.35
CA LYS A 212 -10.97 16.95 -0.93
C LYS A 212 -9.79 17.81 -0.46
N SER A 213 -8.61 17.63 -1.06
CA SER A 213 -7.39 18.32 -0.67
C SER A 213 -7.12 19.59 -1.47
N ILE A 214 -7.41 19.58 -2.78
CA ILE A 214 -6.98 20.62 -3.73
C ILE A 214 -8.18 21.34 -4.40
N GLY A 215 -9.35 20.69 -4.50
CA GLY A 215 -10.55 21.29 -5.10
C GLY A 215 -10.47 21.57 -6.61
N SER A 216 -9.51 20.95 -7.32
CA SER A 216 -9.30 21.18 -8.76
C SER A 216 -8.85 19.92 -9.51
N CYS A 217 -9.12 19.86 -10.80
CA CYS A 217 -8.72 18.73 -11.64
C CYS A 217 -7.19 18.60 -11.69
N PRO A 218 -6.59 17.42 -11.43
CA PRO A 218 -5.14 17.23 -11.48
C PRO A 218 -4.54 17.47 -12.87
N LYS A 219 -5.34 17.30 -13.95
CA LYS A 219 -4.90 17.47 -15.35
C LYS A 219 -5.11 18.89 -15.88
N CYS A 220 -6.35 19.40 -15.93
CA CYS A 220 -6.64 20.71 -16.53
C CYS A 220 -6.65 21.88 -15.53
N LYS A 221 -6.49 21.61 -14.23
CA LYS A 221 -6.46 22.60 -13.14
C LYS A 221 -7.74 23.44 -12.96
N GLN A 222 -8.79 23.17 -13.72
CA GLN A 222 -10.09 23.80 -13.52
C GLN A 222 -10.69 23.38 -12.17
N PRO A 223 -11.41 24.29 -11.47
CA PRO A 223 -12.17 23.94 -10.27
C PRO A 223 -13.06 22.74 -10.53
N LEU A 224 -13.08 21.80 -9.59
CA LEU A 224 -13.83 20.56 -9.72
C LEU A 224 -14.28 20.07 -8.34
N LEU A 225 -15.57 19.82 -8.18
CA LEU A 225 -16.12 19.22 -6.96
C LEU A 225 -16.46 17.75 -7.18
N GLU A 226 -16.50 16.98 -6.10
CA GLU A 226 -16.78 15.53 -6.16
C GLU A 226 -18.13 15.22 -6.82
N LYS A 227 -19.15 16.08 -6.59
CA LYS A 227 -20.49 15.95 -7.20
C LYS A 227 -20.51 16.15 -8.72
N ASP A 228 -19.47 16.77 -9.29
CA ASP A 228 -19.40 17.08 -10.73
C ASP A 228 -18.70 15.94 -11.51
N LEU A 229 -18.26 14.86 -10.83
CA LEU A 229 -17.54 13.77 -11.44
C LEU A 229 -18.45 12.87 -12.29
N ILE A 230 -17.92 12.45 -13.45
CA ILE A 230 -18.59 11.50 -14.34
C ILE A 230 -18.10 10.08 -14.03
N ILE A 231 -19.03 9.14 -13.81
CA ILE A 231 -18.73 7.71 -13.67
C ILE A 231 -18.46 7.12 -15.06
N ARG A 232 -17.40 6.32 -15.20
CA ARG A 232 -16.96 5.73 -16.47
C ARG A 232 -16.80 4.24 -16.41
#